data_AF-A0A3B0ZCI3-F1
#
_entry.id   AF-A0A3B0ZCI3-F1
#
_cell.length_a   1.000
_cell.length_b   1.000
_cell.length_c   1.000
_cell.angle_alpha   90.00
_cell.angle_beta   90.00
_cell.angle_gamma   90.00
#
_symmetry.space_group_name_H-M   'P 1'
#
loop_
_entity.id
_entity.type
_entity.pdbx_description
1 polymer ?
#
loop_
_entity_poly.entity_id
_entity_poly.type
_entity_poly.pdbx_seq_one_letter_code
_entity_poly.pdbx_strand_id
1 'polypeptide(L)'
;MNESVFSATSQQIVEKLPQGVVVIDSQGECSWANKALLALLGSGLNQLDDLSEAQRAQLEGWISSVAAKTTDGTVLKKSCIELSEGGHAFLFEPQQATKDLNDPLTGLATQWGISIALRTLLSVARRYEKPLSVGLVRINNLDQLPHDQALLALSQCLKNELRWADLVGRNSDNSFVIVLPETDQRAADALQEKLSQTLIQAYSDDGVEPKYHVVVLESNKRDDTAGLLKRLEAQSMK
;
A
#
# COMPACT_ATOMS: atom_id res chain seq x y z
N MET A 1 -22.76 42.31 4.06
CA MET A 1 -22.45 42.38 2.62
C MET A 1 -21.14 41.64 2.38
N ASN A 2 -21.21 40.32 2.14
CA ASN A 2 -20.17 39.49 1.51
C ASN A 2 -20.54 37.99 1.41
N GLU A 3 -21.73 37.54 1.80
CA GLU A 3 -22.14 36.13 1.64
C GLU A 3 -22.38 35.73 0.17
N SER A 4 -22.85 36.65 -0.68
CA SER A 4 -23.22 36.33 -2.06
C SER A 4 -22.03 36.15 -3.03
N VAL A 5 -20.89 36.79 -2.74
CA VAL A 5 -19.67 36.63 -3.56
C VAL A 5 -18.95 35.34 -3.19
N PHE A 6 -19.03 34.93 -1.92
CA PHE A 6 -18.44 33.67 -1.47
C PHE A 6 -19.16 32.45 -2.03
N SER A 7 -20.48 32.42 -2.24
CA SER A 7 -21.17 31.20 -2.67
C SER A 7 -20.78 30.74 -4.09
N ALA A 8 -20.84 31.65 -5.08
CA ALA A 8 -20.54 31.31 -6.47
C ALA A 8 -19.04 31.03 -6.70
N THR A 9 -18.16 31.83 -6.09
CA THR A 9 -16.71 31.61 -6.19
C THR A 9 -16.28 30.36 -5.43
N SER A 10 -16.84 30.07 -4.26
CA SER A 10 -16.55 28.83 -3.53
C SER A 10 -17.02 27.62 -4.31
N GLN A 11 -18.22 27.66 -4.91
CA GLN A 11 -18.70 26.58 -5.76
C GLN A 11 -17.75 26.32 -6.94
N GLN A 12 -17.25 27.37 -7.60
CA GLN A 12 -16.26 27.23 -8.68
C GLN A 12 -14.93 26.64 -8.20
N ILE A 13 -14.50 26.96 -6.97
CA ILE A 13 -13.30 26.40 -6.37
C ILE A 13 -13.50 24.90 -6.12
N VAL A 14 -14.58 24.51 -5.44
CA VAL A 14 -14.87 23.11 -5.08
C VAL A 14 -15.08 22.25 -6.32
N GLU A 15 -15.73 22.78 -7.36
CA GLU A 15 -15.89 22.11 -8.66
C GLU A 15 -14.57 21.82 -9.36
N LYS A 16 -13.55 22.67 -9.14
CA LYS A 16 -12.21 22.54 -9.73
C LYS A 16 -11.19 21.85 -8.82
N LEU A 17 -11.58 21.44 -7.62
CA LEU A 17 -10.67 20.71 -6.74
C LEU A 17 -10.24 19.40 -7.39
N PRO A 18 -8.95 19.02 -7.24
CA PRO A 18 -8.46 17.73 -7.73
C PRO A 18 -8.99 16.56 -6.89
N GLN A 19 -9.42 16.81 -5.65
CA GLN A 19 -10.07 15.80 -4.81
C GLN A 19 -11.51 15.56 -5.24
N GLY A 20 -11.95 14.31 -5.18
CA GLY A 20 -13.37 13.98 -5.30
C GLY A 20 -14.12 14.43 -4.07
N VAL A 21 -15.20 15.19 -4.25
CA VAL A 21 -16.04 15.68 -3.15
C VAL A 21 -17.46 15.21 -3.35
N VAL A 22 -18.07 14.68 -2.30
CA VAL A 22 -19.52 14.42 -2.21
C VAL A 22 -20.08 15.08 -0.96
N VAL A 23 -21.27 15.66 -1.07
CA VAL A 23 -22.03 16.20 0.04
C VAL A 23 -23.23 15.30 0.30
N ILE A 24 -23.35 14.89 1.55
CA ILE A 24 -24.50 14.19 2.12
C ILE A 24 -25.27 15.20 2.95
N ASP A 25 -26.55 15.38 2.65
CA ASP A 25 -27.40 16.30 3.39
C ASP A 25 -27.76 15.75 4.78
N SER A 26 -28.58 16.50 5.53
CA SER A 26 -29.05 16.10 6.86
C SER A 26 -30.01 14.91 6.86
N GLN A 27 -30.55 14.52 5.70
CA GLN A 27 -31.41 13.34 5.53
C GLN A 27 -30.59 12.08 5.18
N GLY A 28 -29.29 12.25 4.92
CA GLY A 28 -28.41 11.14 4.55
C GLY A 28 -28.34 10.90 3.03
N GLU A 29 -28.90 11.78 2.21
CA GLU A 29 -28.90 11.64 0.76
C GLU A 29 -27.73 12.39 0.11
N CYS A 30 -27.20 11.83 -0.99
CA CYS A 30 -26.19 12.50 -1.81
C CYS A 30 -26.82 13.70 -2.50
N SER A 31 -26.56 14.90 -2.00
CA SER A 31 -27.13 16.14 -2.54
C SER A 31 -26.26 16.76 -3.63
N TRP A 32 -24.94 16.52 -3.60
CA TRP A 32 -24.02 17.09 -4.58
C TRP A 32 -22.70 16.32 -4.68
N ALA A 33 -22.07 16.34 -5.86
CA ALA A 33 -20.72 15.85 -6.07
C ALA A 33 -19.99 16.64 -7.16
N ASN A 34 -18.68 16.77 -7.05
CA ASN A 34 -17.86 17.40 -8.08
C ASN A 34 -17.46 16.42 -9.18
N LYS A 35 -17.00 16.96 -10.32
CA LYS A 35 -16.52 16.16 -11.46
C LYS A 35 -15.38 15.21 -11.11
N ALA A 36 -14.50 15.59 -10.18
CA ALA A 36 -13.40 14.73 -9.75
C ALA A 36 -13.91 13.43 -9.11
N LEU A 37 -14.94 13.50 -8.25
CA LEU A 37 -15.56 12.30 -7.67
C LEU A 37 -16.20 11.44 -8.74
N LEU A 38 -16.97 12.06 -9.64
CA LEU A 38 -17.65 11.35 -10.73
C LEU A 38 -16.64 10.61 -11.61
N ALA A 39 -15.51 11.24 -11.93
CA ALA A 39 -14.43 10.60 -12.67
C ALA A 39 -13.80 9.40 -11.94
N LEU A 40 -13.77 9.39 -10.60
CA LEU A 40 -13.32 8.23 -9.81
C LEU A 40 -14.32 7.05 -9.87
N LEU A 41 -15.62 7.34 -10.05
CA LEU A 41 -16.68 6.33 -10.15
C LEU A 41 -16.86 5.79 -11.59
N GLY A 42 -16.43 6.55 -12.61
CA GLY A 42 -16.47 6.10 -13.99
C GLY A 42 -16.28 7.22 -15.02
N SER A 43 -16.09 6.84 -16.28
CA SER A 43 -15.98 7.77 -17.40
C SER A 43 -17.36 8.26 -17.87
N GLY A 44 -17.46 9.54 -18.26
CA GLY A 44 -18.65 10.10 -18.92
C GLY A 44 -19.76 10.57 -17.98
N LEU A 45 -19.55 10.49 -16.67
CA LEU A 45 -20.48 11.00 -15.65
C LEU A 45 -20.31 12.51 -15.47
N ASN A 46 -21.41 13.26 -15.52
CA ASN A 46 -21.42 14.72 -15.34
C ASN A 46 -22.20 15.17 -14.11
N GLN A 47 -23.13 14.34 -13.63
CA GLN A 47 -23.97 14.61 -12.44
C GLN A 47 -24.30 13.31 -11.70
N LEU A 48 -24.77 13.42 -10.45
CA LEU A 48 -25.13 12.26 -9.61
C LEU A 48 -26.24 11.39 -10.22
N ASP A 49 -27.15 11.99 -11.00
CA ASP A 49 -28.23 11.26 -11.67
C ASP A 49 -27.73 10.31 -12.77
N ASP A 50 -26.53 10.54 -13.29
CA ASP A 50 -25.91 9.66 -14.29
C ASP A 50 -25.40 8.35 -13.68
N LEU A 51 -25.34 8.24 -12.35
CA LEU A 51 -24.82 7.08 -11.65
C LEU A 51 -25.74 5.86 -11.80
N SER A 52 -25.19 4.78 -12.33
CA SER A 52 -25.82 3.46 -12.29
C SER A 52 -25.97 2.95 -10.85
N GLU A 53 -26.86 1.98 -10.63
CA GLU A 53 -27.09 1.35 -9.33
C GLU A 53 -25.78 0.78 -8.72
N ALA A 54 -24.92 0.19 -9.55
CA ALA A 54 -23.62 -0.32 -9.12
C ALA A 54 -22.68 0.80 -8.64
N GLN A 55 -22.66 1.95 -9.33
CA GLN A 55 -21.83 3.10 -8.94
C GLN A 55 -22.36 3.78 -7.68
N ARG A 56 -23.69 3.81 -7.48
CA ARG A 56 -24.31 4.28 -6.24
C ARG A 56 -23.91 3.41 -5.05
N ALA A 57 -24.04 2.09 -5.19
CA ALA A 57 -23.59 1.15 -4.16
C ALA A 57 -22.08 1.25 -3.86
N GLN A 58 -21.26 1.48 -4.90
CA GLN A 58 -19.82 1.71 -4.72
C GLN A 58 -19.53 2.99 -3.91
N LEU A 59 -20.22 4.10 -4.22
CA LEU A 59 -20.08 5.35 -3.50
C LEU A 59 -20.53 5.22 -2.03
N GLU A 60 -21.68 4.58 -1.77
CA GLU A 60 -22.14 4.28 -0.41
C GLU A 60 -21.12 3.41 0.35
N GLY A 61 -20.53 2.43 -0.33
CA GLY A 61 -19.44 1.62 0.20
C GLY A 61 -18.22 2.48 0.58
N TRP A 62 -17.84 3.45 -0.24
CA TRP A 62 -16.73 4.37 0.06
C TRP A 62 -17.04 5.27 1.28
N ILE A 63 -18.27 5.76 1.38
CA ILE A 63 -18.71 6.62 2.49
C ILE A 63 -18.77 5.84 3.81
N SER A 64 -19.25 4.59 3.79
CA SER A 64 -19.42 3.76 4.99
C SER A 64 -18.14 3.01 5.42
N SER A 65 -17.23 2.71 4.51
CA SER A 65 -16.01 1.92 4.78
C SER A 65 -14.83 2.77 5.28
N VAL A 66 -13.94 2.18 6.08
CA VAL A 66 -12.65 2.80 6.47
C VAL A 66 -11.70 2.94 5.28
N ALA A 67 -11.82 2.06 4.28
CA ALA A 67 -11.00 2.09 3.06
C ALA A 67 -11.87 2.12 1.81
N ALA A 68 -11.62 3.11 0.95
CA ALA A 68 -12.24 3.25 -0.36
C ALA A 68 -11.23 2.85 -1.44
N LYS A 69 -11.66 2.04 -2.41
CA LYS A 69 -10.84 1.62 -3.55
C LYS A 69 -11.62 1.83 -4.85
N THR A 70 -10.95 2.38 -5.84
CA THR A 70 -11.45 2.48 -7.22
C THR A 70 -11.39 1.13 -7.93
N THR A 71 -12.08 1.02 -9.07
CA THR A 71 -12.12 -0.20 -9.88
C THR A 71 -10.74 -0.63 -10.39
N ASP A 72 -9.83 0.32 -10.59
CA ASP A 72 -8.43 0.07 -10.97
C ASP A 72 -7.52 -0.32 -9.78
N GLY A 73 -8.06 -0.40 -8.56
CA GLY A 73 -7.35 -0.79 -7.35
C GLY A 73 -6.67 0.36 -6.61
N THR A 74 -6.78 1.61 -7.08
CA THR A 74 -6.24 2.78 -6.38
C THR A 74 -6.94 2.96 -5.03
N VAL A 75 -6.15 3.08 -3.96
CA VAL A 75 -6.68 3.35 -2.62
C VAL A 75 -6.95 4.85 -2.50
N LEU A 76 -8.12 5.20 -1.99
CA LEU A 76 -8.52 6.57 -1.74
C LEU A 76 -8.40 6.86 -0.24
N LYS A 77 -7.70 7.95 0.09
CA LYS A 77 -7.76 8.53 1.42
C LYS A 77 -9.07 9.31 1.54
N LYS A 78 -9.82 9.04 2.61
CA LYS A 78 -11.12 9.67 2.90
C LYS A 78 -11.00 10.63 4.08
N SER A 79 -11.53 11.84 3.91
CA SER A 79 -11.74 12.80 5.00
C SER A 79 -13.22 13.17 5.09
N CYS A 80 -13.72 13.44 6.29
CA CYS A 80 -15.12 13.83 6.52
C CYS A 80 -15.15 15.18 7.24
N ILE A 81 -16.02 16.09 6.77
CA ILE A 81 -16.23 17.41 7.33
C ILE A 81 -17.72 17.55 7.64
N GLU A 82 -18.06 17.86 8.88
CA GLU A 82 -19.43 18.18 9.27
C GLU A 82 -19.81 19.59 8.79
N LEU A 83 -21.01 19.74 8.24
CA LEU A 83 -21.49 21.01 7.69
C LEU A 83 -22.36 21.76 8.70
N SER A 84 -22.27 23.09 8.69
CA SER A 84 -22.98 23.96 9.65
C SER A 84 -24.51 23.89 9.55
N GLU A 85 -25.05 23.52 8.39
CA GLU A 85 -26.49 23.36 8.16
C GLU A 85 -26.99 21.92 8.40
N GLY A 86 -26.11 21.05 8.92
CA GLY A 86 -26.32 19.61 9.03
C GLY A 86 -25.84 18.86 7.79
N GLY A 87 -25.52 17.57 7.97
CA GLY A 87 -24.92 16.73 6.93
C GLY A 87 -23.40 16.73 6.93
N HIS A 88 -22.79 16.12 5.90
CA HIS A 88 -21.36 15.88 5.81
C HIS A 88 -20.82 16.07 4.40
N ALA A 89 -19.62 16.63 4.27
CA ALA A 89 -18.83 16.56 3.05
C ALA A 89 -17.73 15.50 3.18
N PHE A 90 -17.70 14.54 2.27
CA PHE A 90 -16.63 13.56 2.16
C PHE A 90 -15.68 13.94 1.03
N LEU A 91 -14.39 13.96 1.35
CA LEU A 91 -13.32 14.23 0.41
C LEU A 91 -12.53 12.95 0.17
N PHE A 92 -12.35 12.62 -1.10
CA PHE A 92 -11.61 11.47 -1.59
C PHE A 92 -10.42 11.97 -2.39
N GLU A 93 -9.22 11.65 -1.93
CA GLU A 93 -8.00 11.88 -2.70
C GLU A 93 -7.33 10.54 -2.99
N PRO A 94 -6.86 10.31 -4.24
CA PRO A 94 -6.00 9.17 -4.51
C PRO A 94 -4.86 9.21 -3.52
N GLN A 95 -4.74 8.15 -2.72
CA GLN A 95 -3.62 8.01 -1.81
C GLN A 95 -2.39 7.84 -2.70
N GLN A 96 -1.64 8.93 -2.86
CA GLN A 96 -0.38 8.87 -3.59
C GLN A 96 0.49 7.85 -2.87
N ALA A 97 0.91 6.81 -3.58
CA ALA A 97 2.02 6.00 -3.13
C ALA A 97 3.17 6.97 -2.87
N THR A 98 3.56 7.13 -1.61
CA THR A 98 4.66 8.01 -1.24
C THR A 98 5.87 7.57 -2.06
N LYS A 99 6.42 8.49 -2.87
CA LYS A 99 7.64 8.22 -3.65
C LYS A 99 8.90 8.34 -2.79
N ASP A 100 8.71 8.46 -1.48
CA ASP A 100 9.81 8.41 -0.53
C ASP A 100 10.54 7.09 -0.70
N LEU A 101 11.85 7.17 -0.83
CA LEU A 101 12.68 5.98 -1.02
C LEU A 101 12.81 5.20 0.28
N ASN A 102 12.63 5.86 1.44
CA ASN A 102 12.83 5.28 2.76
C ASN A 102 11.55 5.37 3.62
N ASP A 103 11.25 4.31 4.34
CA ASP A 103 10.17 4.23 5.33
C ASP A 103 10.57 5.00 6.60
N PRO A 104 9.72 5.92 7.09
CA PRO A 104 10.07 6.80 8.20
C PRO A 104 10.22 6.08 9.54
N LEU A 105 9.59 4.91 9.71
CA LEU A 105 9.68 4.12 10.94
C LEU A 105 10.99 3.34 11.01
N THR A 106 11.29 2.55 9.98
CA THR A 106 12.39 1.58 9.97
C THR A 106 13.68 2.11 9.34
N GLY A 107 13.59 3.21 8.60
CA GLY A 107 14.66 3.77 7.78
C GLY A 107 15.08 2.87 6.59
N LEU A 108 14.35 1.76 6.36
CA LEU A 108 14.57 0.87 5.23
C LEU A 108 13.93 1.41 3.96
N ALA A 109 14.23 0.79 2.81
CA ALA A 109 13.57 1.19 1.57
C ALA A 109 12.04 1.00 1.67
N THR A 110 11.26 1.89 1.07
CA THR A 110 9.83 1.65 0.86
C THR A 110 9.61 0.62 -0.24
N GLN A 111 8.36 0.16 -0.41
CA GLN A 111 7.96 -0.67 -1.54
C GLN A 111 8.34 -0.01 -2.88
N TRP A 112 8.23 1.31 -2.97
CA TRP A 112 8.65 2.09 -4.13
C TRP A 112 10.17 2.04 -4.32
N GLY A 113 10.95 2.28 -3.26
CA GLY A 113 12.40 2.19 -3.28
C GLY A 113 12.90 0.81 -3.72
N ILE A 114 12.32 -0.26 -3.17
CA ILE A 114 12.62 -1.64 -3.56
C ILE A 114 12.27 -1.90 -5.03
N SER A 115 11.10 -1.44 -5.49
CA SER A 115 10.67 -1.66 -6.87
C SER A 115 11.63 -1.03 -7.89
N ILE A 116 12.14 0.17 -7.59
CA ILE A 116 13.15 0.83 -8.44
C ILE A 116 14.43 -0.01 -8.48
N ALA A 117 14.95 -0.40 -7.32
CA ALA A 117 16.21 -1.12 -7.23
C ALA A 117 16.13 -2.53 -7.84
N LEU A 118 15.06 -3.27 -7.55
CA LEU A 118 14.79 -4.61 -8.07
C LEU A 118 14.73 -4.62 -9.60
N ARG A 119 14.09 -3.61 -10.22
CA ARG A 119 14.07 -3.48 -11.69
C ARG A 119 15.49 -3.39 -12.28
N THR A 120 16.37 -2.61 -11.66
CA THR A 120 17.77 -2.50 -12.08
C THR A 120 18.51 -3.82 -11.89
N LEU A 121 18.37 -4.45 -10.71
CA LEU A 121 19.04 -5.71 -10.39
C LEU A 121 18.59 -6.86 -11.28
N LEU A 122 17.30 -6.96 -11.61
CA LEU A 122 16.78 -7.92 -12.59
C LEU A 122 17.42 -7.74 -13.97
N SER A 123 17.58 -6.50 -14.42
CA SER A 123 18.24 -6.21 -15.69
C SER A 123 19.71 -6.64 -15.70
N VAL A 124 20.43 -6.35 -14.61
CA VAL A 124 21.84 -6.75 -14.42
C VAL A 124 21.96 -8.28 -14.37
N ALA A 125 21.18 -8.94 -13.52
CA ALA A 125 21.16 -10.39 -13.37
C ALA A 125 20.91 -11.09 -14.71
N ARG A 126 19.92 -10.60 -15.48
CA ARG A 126 19.61 -11.12 -16.82
C ARG A 126 20.76 -10.92 -17.81
N ARG A 127 21.40 -9.74 -17.80
CA ARG A 127 22.49 -9.41 -18.74
C ARG A 127 23.73 -10.27 -18.52
N TYR A 128 24.06 -10.54 -17.27
CA TYR A 128 25.26 -11.29 -16.90
C TYR A 128 25.00 -12.76 -16.55
N GLU A 129 23.78 -13.23 -16.77
CA GLU A 129 23.31 -14.58 -16.45
C GLU A 129 23.66 -14.99 -15.00
N LYS A 130 23.46 -14.06 -14.07
CA LYS A 130 23.63 -14.29 -12.64
C LYS A 130 22.28 -14.57 -11.98
N PRO A 131 22.23 -15.46 -10.98
CA PRO A 131 20.99 -15.71 -10.26
C PRO A 131 20.63 -14.49 -9.41
N LEU A 132 19.33 -14.30 -9.19
CA LEU A 132 18.79 -13.27 -8.32
C LEU A 132 17.58 -13.87 -7.64
N SER A 133 17.55 -13.83 -6.31
CA SER A 133 16.41 -14.27 -5.52
C SER A 133 15.72 -13.09 -4.84
N VAL A 134 14.44 -13.24 -4.55
CA VAL A 134 13.66 -12.31 -3.74
C VAL A 134 12.95 -13.06 -2.64
N GLY A 135 12.79 -12.41 -1.49
CA GLY A 135 12.08 -12.99 -0.36
C GLY A 135 11.06 -12.04 0.24
N LEU A 136 10.04 -12.61 0.86
CA LEU A 136 9.01 -11.92 1.63
C LEU A 136 9.06 -12.43 3.06
N VAL A 137 9.16 -11.51 4.01
CA VAL A 137 9.13 -11.78 5.44
C VAL A 137 7.95 -11.05 6.04
N ARG A 138 7.04 -11.75 6.71
CA ARG A 138 5.80 -11.19 7.28
C ARG A 138 5.64 -11.54 8.74
N ILE A 139 5.04 -10.63 9.52
CA ILE A 139 4.54 -10.90 10.87
C ILE A 139 3.03 -11.16 10.79
N ASN A 140 2.60 -12.38 11.08
CA ASN A 140 1.20 -12.81 10.89
C ASN A 140 0.27 -12.32 12.01
N ASN A 141 0.77 -12.13 13.22
CA ASN A 141 0.02 -11.70 14.41
C ASN A 141 0.43 -10.30 14.88
N LEU A 142 0.77 -9.39 13.94
CA LEU A 142 1.22 -8.03 14.27
C LEU A 142 0.18 -7.23 15.07
N ASP A 143 -1.10 -7.53 14.88
CA ASP A 143 -2.24 -6.96 15.63
C ASP A 143 -2.21 -7.27 17.13
N GLN A 144 -1.47 -8.30 17.53
CA GLN A 144 -1.32 -8.74 18.93
C GLN A 144 0.02 -8.29 19.55
N LEU A 145 0.83 -7.54 18.79
CA LEU A 145 2.16 -7.11 19.20
C LEU A 145 2.23 -5.58 19.28
N PRO A 146 3.19 -5.01 20.03
CA PRO A 146 3.50 -3.59 19.94
C PRO A 146 3.99 -3.24 18.52
N HIS A 147 3.08 -2.74 17.70
CA HIS A 147 3.23 -2.62 16.24
C HIS A 147 4.60 -2.09 15.80
N ASP A 148 4.98 -0.89 16.24
CA ASP A 148 6.22 -0.24 15.81
C ASP A 148 7.47 -0.94 16.33
N GLN A 149 7.44 -1.47 17.55
CA GLN A 149 8.57 -2.19 18.14
C GLN A 149 8.83 -3.52 17.42
N ALA A 150 7.76 -4.27 17.10
CA ALA A 150 7.87 -5.52 16.35
C ALA A 150 8.46 -5.30 14.95
N LEU A 151 8.03 -4.23 14.26
CA LEU A 151 8.58 -3.86 12.95
C LEU A 151 10.03 -3.41 13.02
N LEU A 152 10.39 -2.62 14.03
CA LEU A 152 11.76 -2.19 14.28
C LEU A 152 12.68 -3.39 14.58
N ALA A 153 12.25 -4.30 15.45
CA ALA A 153 13.00 -5.52 15.78
C ALA A 153 13.22 -6.39 14.54
N LEU A 154 12.17 -6.63 13.74
CA LEU A 154 12.30 -7.36 12.47
C LEU A 154 13.26 -6.65 11.51
N SER A 155 13.13 -5.33 11.36
CA SER A 155 14.01 -4.55 10.47
C SER A 155 15.49 -4.68 10.86
N GLN A 156 15.78 -4.69 12.15
CA GLN A 156 17.14 -4.79 12.67
C GLN A 156 17.68 -6.22 12.55
N CYS A 157 16.85 -7.23 12.80
CA CYS A 157 17.23 -8.62 12.54
C CYS A 157 17.58 -8.85 11.07
N LEU A 158 16.76 -8.37 10.14
CA LEU A 158 17.04 -8.49 8.70
C LEU A 158 18.32 -7.77 8.30
N LYS A 159 18.56 -6.55 8.81
CA LYS A 159 19.82 -5.81 8.55
C LYS A 159 21.06 -6.58 9.03
N ASN A 160 20.96 -7.30 10.13
CA ASN A 160 22.09 -8.06 10.70
C ASN A 160 22.35 -9.37 9.96
N GLU A 161 21.29 -10.01 9.45
CA GLU A 161 21.40 -11.30 8.76
C GLU A 161 21.77 -11.19 7.28
N LEU A 162 21.44 -10.07 6.66
CA LEU A 162 21.68 -9.82 5.23
C LEU A 162 23.05 -9.19 4.98
N ARG A 163 23.59 -9.43 3.78
CA ARG A 163 24.87 -8.87 3.34
C ARG A 163 24.69 -7.42 2.94
N TRP A 164 25.79 -6.67 2.91
CA TRP A 164 25.78 -5.27 2.44
C TRP A 164 25.25 -5.09 1.01
N ALA A 165 25.36 -6.13 0.17
CA ALA A 165 24.90 -6.13 -1.21
C ALA A 165 23.41 -6.50 -1.36
N ASP A 166 22.81 -7.07 -0.31
CA ASP A 166 21.39 -7.41 -0.30
C ASP A 166 20.57 -6.15 0.01
N LEU A 167 19.35 -6.08 -0.51
CA LEU A 167 18.43 -4.98 -0.22
C LEU A 167 17.28 -5.47 0.63
N VAL A 168 16.83 -4.63 1.55
CA VAL A 168 15.64 -4.89 2.35
C VAL A 168 14.77 -3.64 2.42
N GLY A 169 13.47 -3.83 2.30
CA GLY A 169 12.50 -2.74 2.35
C GLY A 169 11.14 -3.18 2.84
N ARG A 170 10.38 -2.22 3.38
CA ARG A 170 9.03 -2.43 3.88
C ARG A 170 8.06 -2.48 2.70
N ASN A 171 7.34 -3.59 2.57
CA ASN A 171 6.43 -3.84 1.46
C ASN A 171 4.97 -3.51 1.80
N SER A 172 4.56 -3.76 3.05
CA SER A 172 3.23 -3.42 3.57
C SER A 172 3.29 -3.14 5.07
N ASP A 173 2.14 -2.96 5.70
CA ASP A 173 2.04 -2.69 7.14
C ASP A 173 2.77 -3.74 7.99
N ASN A 174 2.76 -5.01 7.56
CA ASN A 174 3.32 -6.15 8.29
C ASN A 174 4.35 -6.99 7.53
N SER A 175 4.83 -6.53 6.36
CA SER A 175 5.74 -7.33 5.54
C SER A 175 6.92 -6.55 4.97
N PHE A 176 8.02 -7.28 4.76
CA PHE A 176 9.28 -6.80 4.21
C PHE A 176 9.66 -7.65 3.00
N VAL A 177 10.21 -7.00 1.98
CA VAL A 177 10.82 -7.65 0.83
C VAL A 177 12.34 -7.58 0.95
N ILE A 178 12.99 -8.69 0.67
CA ILE A 178 14.44 -8.80 0.53
C ILE A 178 14.81 -9.10 -0.92
N VAL A 179 15.88 -8.50 -1.43
CA VAL A 179 16.43 -8.76 -2.77
C VAL A 179 17.86 -9.23 -2.61
N LEU A 180 18.16 -10.37 -3.23
CA LEU A 180 19.38 -11.15 -2.99
C LEU A 180 20.12 -11.36 -4.32
N PRO A 181 21.03 -10.43 -4.70
CA PRO A 181 21.89 -10.61 -5.86
C PRO A 181 22.75 -11.86 -5.75
N GLU A 182 23.04 -12.49 -6.89
CA GLU A 182 23.93 -13.65 -6.99
C GLU A 182 23.53 -14.81 -6.05
N THR A 183 22.22 -14.99 -5.85
CA THR A 183 21.65 -16.01 -4.98
C THR A 183 20.73 -16.91 -5.80
N ASP A 184 21.16 -18.15 -6.00
CA ASP A 184 20.37 -19.21 -6.67
C ASP A 184 19.32 -19.83 -5.75
N GLN A 185 18.44 -20.68 -6.28
CA GLN A 185 17.37 -21.30 -5.52
C GLN A 185 17.88 -22.11 -4.31
N ARG A 186 19.03 -22.79 -4.43
CA ARG A 186 19.58 -23.58 -3.31
C ARG A 186 20.03 -22.67 -2.17
N ALA A 187 20.70 -21.55 -2.49
CA ALA A 187 21.10 -20.56 -1.50
C ALA A 187 19.88 -19.82 -0.91
N ALA A 188 18.85 -19.57 -1.71
CA ALA A 188 17.58 -19.00 -1.27
C ALA A 188 16.87 -19.89 -0.26
N ASP A 189 16.77 -21.20 -0.51
CA ASP A 189 16.15 -22.16 0.40
C ASP A 189 16.89 -22.21 1.75
N ALA A 190 18.23 -22.23 1.70
CA ALA A 190 19.06 -22.21 2.90
C ALA A 190 18.89 -20.91 3.71
N LEU A 191 18.77 -19.76 3.03
CA LEU A 191 18.52 -18.48 3.69
C LEU A 191 17.11 -18.43 4.29
N GLN A 192 16.10 -18.97 3.60
CA GLN A 192 14.74 -19.06 4.12
C GLN A 192 14.69 -19.83 5.43
N GLU A 193 15.34 -21.00 5.49
CA GLU A 193 15.42 -21.81 6.70
C GLU A 193 16.16 -21.08 7.82
N LYS A 194 17.32 -20.46 7.50
CA LYS A 194 18.10 -19.68 8.45
C LYS A 194 17.28 -18.53 9.05
N LEU A 195 16.65 -17.71 8.22
CA LEU A 195 15.84 -16.58 8.68
C LEU A 195 14.66 -17.05 9.52
N SER A 196 14.00 -18.15 9.15
CA SER A 196 12.90 -18.72 9.93
C SER A 196 13.34 -19.09 11.35
N GLN A 197 14.55 -19.65 11.51
CA GLN A 197 15.10 -19.99 12.83
C GLN A 197 15.56 -18.76 13.62
N THR A 198 16.31 -17.86 12.97
CA THR A 198 16.84 -16.65 13.63
C THR A 198 15.72 -15.72 14.11
N LEU A 199 14.67 -15.54 13.31
CA LEU A 199 13.56 -14.64 13.65
C LEU A 199 12.78 -15.10 14.88
N ILE A 200 12.61 -16.42 15.05
CA ILE A 200 12.00 -17.00 16.26
C ILE A 200 12.86 -16.67 17.50
N GLN A 201 14.19 -16.69 17.37
CA GLN A 201 15.10 -16.43 18.50
C GLN A 201 15.27 -14.94 18.82
N ALA A 202 15.05 -14.05 17.85
CA ALA A 202 15.30 -12.62 17.99
C ALA A 202 14.29 -11.88 18.89
N TYR A 203 13.14 -12.48 19.19
CA TYR A 203 12.13 -11.90 20.08
C TYR A 203 12.21 -12.57 21.45
N SER A 204 12.64 -11.82 22.47
CA SER A 204 12.82 -12.30 23.84
C SER A 204 12.12 -11.36 24.82
N ASP A 205 10.79 -11.26 24.70
CA ASP A 205 9.95 -10.52 25.63
C ASP A 205 8.87 -11.45 26.19
N ASP A 206 8.45 -11.27 27.45
CA ASP A 206 7.55 -12.15 28.23
C ASP A 206 6.07 -12.12 27.74
N GLY A 207 5.84 -11.74 26.48
CA GLY A 207 4.54 -11.51 25.87
C GLY A 207 4.16 -12.51 24.79
N VAL A 208 3.38 -12.04 23.81
CA VAL A 208 2.97 -12.84 22.65
C VAL A 208 4.17 -13.00 21.71
N GLU A 209 4.52 -14.24 21.37
CA GLU A 209 5.59 -14.52 20.40
C GLU A 209 5.17 -14.13 18.96
N PRO A 210 6.02 -13.42 18.20
CA PRO A 210 5.74 -13.10 16.82
C PRO A 210 5.78 -14.35 15.93
N LYS A 211 4.76 -14.48 15.08
CA LYS A 211 4.65 -15.56 14.10
C LYS A 211 5.11 -15.07 12.76
N TYR A 212 6.36 -15.38 12.42
CA TYR A 212 6.95 -15.01 11.15
C TYR A 212 6.57 -16.00 10.04
N HIS A 213 6.40 -15.47 8.83
CA HIS A 213 6.32 -16.24 7.60
C HIS A 213 7.40 -15.77 6.64
N VAL A 214 8.21 -16.70 6.14
CA VAL A 214 9.34 -16.41 5.25
C VAL A 214 9.20 -17.23 3.98
N VAL A 215 9.23 -16.57 2.84
CA VAL A 215 9.28 -17.21 1.52
C VAL A 215 10.41 -16.56 0.74
N VAL A 216 11.26 -17.37 0.10
CA VAL A 216 12.31 -16.90 -0.80
C VAL A 216 12.28 -17.72 -2.08
N LEU A 217 12.40 -17.06 -3.23
CA LEU A 217 12.41 -17.74 -4.52
C LEU A 217 13.36 -17.07 -5.51
N GLU A 218 13.90 -17.89 -6.41
CA GLU A 218 14.73 -17.41 -7.51
C GLU A 218 13.87 -16.79 -8.62
N SER A 219 14.33 -15.66 -9.15
CA SER A 219 13.79 -15.07 -10.38
C SER A 219 14.08 -15.96 -11.59
N ASN A 220 13.26 -15.87 -12.62
CA ASN A 220 13.50 -16.51 -13.90
C ASN A 220 13.56 -15.51 -15.04
N LYS A 221 14.00 -15.96 -16.23
CA LYS A 221 14.27 -15.08 -17.38
C LYS A 221 13.06 -14.26 -17.85
N ARG A 222 11.83 -14.70 -17.53
CA ARG A 222 10.57 -14.05 -17.93
C ARG A 222 10.04 -13.05 -16.90
N ASP A 223 10.63 -13.01 -15.71
CA ASP A 223 10.17 -12.11 -14.66
C ASP A 223 10.47 -10.64 -15.01
N ASP A 224 9.45 -9.81 -14.88
CA ASP A 224 9.59 -8.40 -14.57
C ASP A 224 9.35 -8.18 -13.06
N THR A 225 9.55 -6.94 -12.59
CA THR A 225 9.39 -6.61 -11.17
C THR A 225 8.02 -6.99 -10.63
N ALA A 226 6.95 -6.70 -11.37
CA ALA A 226 5.58 -6.93 -10.91
C ALA A 226 5.22 -8.43 -10.89
N GLY A 227 5.58 -9.16 -11.94
CA GLY A 227 5.35 -10.60 -12.04
C GLY A 227 6.12 -11.39 -10.99
N LEU A 228 7.35 -10.98 -10.68
CA LEU A 228 8.16 -11.61 -9.65
C LEU A 228 7.55 -11.42 -8.25
N LEU A 229 7.19 -10.18 -7.90
CA LEU A 229 6.56 -9.88 -6.61
C LEU A 229 5.20 -10.59 -6.47
N LYS A 230 4.40 -10.65 -7.54
CA LYS A 230 3.13 -11.38 -7.53
C LYS A 230 3.30 -12.88 -7.28
N ARG A 231 4.33 -13.50 -7.85
CA ARG A 231 4.66 -14.92 -7.58
C ARG A 231 5.09 -15.14 -6.14
N LEU A 232 5.89 -14.23 -5.61
CA LEU A 232 6.36 -14.26 -4.23
C LEU A 232 5.19 -14.17 -3.25
N GLU A 233 4.26 -13.24 -3.48
CA GLU A 233 3.03 -13.14 -2.67
C GLU A 233 2.15 -14.39 -2.78
N ALA A 234 1.99 -14.95 -3.97
CA ALA A 234 1.19 -16.16 -4.17
C ALA A 234 1.76 -17.39 -3.44
N GLN A 235 3.09 -17.48 -3.30
CA GLN A 235 3.72 -18.51 -2.47
C GLN A 235 3.60 -18.21 -0.97
N SER A 236 3.50 -16.93 -0.58
CA SER A 236 3.27 -16.57 0.82
C SER A 236 1.85 -16.84 1.34
N MET A 237 0.91 -17.17 0.46
CA MET A 237 -0.48 -17.48 0.83
C MET A 237 -0.77 -18.98 0.91
N LYS A 238 0.22 -19.83 0.61
CA LYS A 238 0.13 -21.29 0.70
C LYS A 238 0.69 -21.77 2.04
#